data_AF-A0A077Z6M3-F1
#
_entry.id   AF-A0A077Z6M3-F1
#
_cell.length_a   1.000
_cell.length_b   1.000
_cell.length_c   1.000
_cell.angle_alpha   90.00
_cell.angle_beta   90.00
_cell.angle_gamma   90.00
#
_symmetry.space_group_name_H-M   'P 1'
#
loop_
_entity.id
_entity.type
_entity.pdbx_description
1 polymer ?
#
loop_
_entity_poly.entity_id
_entity_poly.type
_entity_poly.pdbx_seq_one_letter_code
_entity_poly.pdbx_strand_id
1 'polypeptide(L)'
;MKERKRPLNSSEESALQRSGKKVIRSIKDVLYDYYCVIDFECTCEEYADIRTYPHEIIEFPAILIDSRTRLEVDEFHSYCRPVENPRLSQFCVSLTGIHQETVDKAPLFEDVVNDFQAWLARHVDNANKTVAFVVDGINQRLLLRQPRELEPGECTDDDDDDNEIEGELVPDYFFVKQAKSILKYGVVPVSESDIERSKH
;
A
#
# COMPACT_ATOMS: atom_id res chain seq x y z
N MET A 1 9.32 -10.85 -21.32
CA MET A 1 10.35 -11.79 -20.81
C MET A 1 11.24 -10.98 -19.87
N LYS A 2 11.04 -11.07 -18.54
CA LYS A 2 11.78 -10.25 -17.55
C LYS A 2 13.23 -10.74 -17.48
N GLU A 3 14.20 -9.87 -17.69
CA GLU A 3 15.63 -10.19 -17.56
C GLU A 3 15.95 -10.65 -16.13
N ARG A 4 16.73 -11.73 -15.99
CA ARG A 4 17.16 -12.25 -14.69
C ARG A 4 18.23 -11.33 -14.09
N LYS A 5 18.04 -10.89 -12.85
CA LYS A 5 18.99 -10.02 -12.13
C LYS A 5 20.31 -10.74 -11.77
N ARG A 6 21.40 -9.99 -11.64
CA ARG A 6 22.75 -10.51 -11.33
C ARG A 6 22.95 -10.86 -9.85
N PRO A 7 23.71 -11.93 -9.53
CA PRO A 7 24.18 -12.29 -8.18
C PRO A 7 24.71 -11.12 -7.35
N LEU A 8 24.54 -11.16 -6.02
CA LEU A 8 25.31 -10.29 -5.12
C LEU A 8 26.78 -10.67 -5.30
N ASN A 9 27.67 -9.69 -5.26
CA ASN A 9 29.10 -9.97 -5.22
C ASN A 9 29.53 -10.31 -3.78
N SER A 10 30.70 -10.94 -3.65
CA SER A 10 31.22 -11.42 -2.35
C SER A 10 31.40 -10.32 -1.30
N SER A 11 31.66 -9.08 -1.71
CA SER A 11 31.79 -7.94 -0.78
C SER A 11 30.43 -7.52 -0.22
N GLU A 12 29.38 -7.55 -1.05
CA GLU A 12 28.00 -7.27 -0.66
C GLU A 12 27.47 -8.36 0.30
N GLU A 13 27.74 -9.64 -0.01
CA GLU A 13 27.39 -10.77 0.86
C GLU A 13 28.11 -10.70 2.22
N SER A 14 29.40 -10.35 2.21
CA SER A 14 30.22 -10.24 3.43
C SER A 14 29.80 -9.06 4.30
N ALA A 15 29.28 -7.98 3.71
CA ALA A 15 28.74 -6.84 4.47
C ALA A 15 27.44 -7.22 5.20
N LEU A 16 26.54 -7.94 4.53
CA LEU A 16 25.30 -8.41 5.17
C LEU A 16 25.55 -9.47 6.25
N GLN A 17 26.45 -10.42 6.01
CA GLN A 17 26.78 -11.46 7.01
C GLN A 17 27.36 -10.86 8.28
N ARG A 18 28.19 -9.81 8.16
CA ARG A 18 28.72 -9.08 9.33
C ARG A 18 27.64 -8.39 10.16
N SER A 19 26.49 -8.08 9.55
CA SER A 19 25.34 -7.49 10.25
C SER A 19 24.42 -8.54 10.90
N GLY A 20 24.75 -9.83 10.86
CA GLY A 20 23.92 -10.91 11.41
C GLY A 20 22.63 -11.20 10.62
N LYS A 21 22.50 -10.63 9.42
CA LYS A 21 21.29 -10.67 8.60
C LYS A 21 21.34 -11.87 7.66
N LYS A 22 20.24 -12.64 7.59
CA LYS A 22 20.10 -13.78 6.66
C LYS A 22 20.03 -13.26 5.22
N VAL A 23 21.05 -13.55 4.42
CA VAL A 23 21.09 -13.23 2.98
C VAL A 23 20.41 -14.34 2.19
N ILE A 24 19.42 -14.01 1.35
CA ILE A 24 18.89 -14.98 0.39
C ILE A 24 19.98 -15.25 -0.67
N ARG A 25 20.52 -16.47 -0.66
CA ARG A 25 21.60 -16.91 -1.58
C ARG A 25 21.11 -17.19 -3.01
N SER A 26 19.80 -17.26 -3.22
CA SER A 26 19.17 -17.59 -4.51
C SER A 26 18.36 -16.40 -5.04
N ILE A 27 18.83 -15.79 -6.12
CA ILE A 27 18.09 -14.75 -6.86
C ILE A 27 16.82 -15.30 -7.52
N LYS A 28 16.66 -16.62 -7.61
CA LYS A 28 15.53 -17.24 -8.29
C LYS A 28 14.18 -16.96 -7.62
N ASP A 29 14.21 -16.51 -6.36
CA ASP A 29 13.01 -16.36 -5.53
C ASP A 29 12.63 -14.88 -5.30
N VAL A 30 13.43 -13.93 -5.80
CA VAL A 30 13.19 -12.50 -5.62
C VAL A 30 12.53 -11.90 -6.86
N LEU A 31 11.21 -11.68 -6.78
CA LEU A 31 10.40 -11.18 -7.90
C LEU A 31 10.56 -9.66 -8.16
N TYR A 32 10.84 -8.87 -7.12
CA TYR A 32 10.95 -7.39 -7.15
C TYR A 32 12.24 -6.92 -6.48
N ASP A 33 12.75 -5.72 -6.79
CA ASP A 33 13.91 -5.14 -6.07
C ASP A 33 13.51 -4.61 -4.69
N TYR A 34 12.30 -4.05 -4.62
CA TYR A 34 11.75 -3.51 -3.39
C TYR A 34 10.34 -4.03 -3.12
N TYR A 35 10.01 -4.14 -1.84
CA TYR A 35 8.63 -4.14 -1.36
C TYR A 35 8.35 -2.77 -0.76
N CYS A 36 7.24 -2.15 -1.14
CA CYS A 36 6.77 -0.91 -0.53
C CYS A 36 5.53 -1.24 0.29
N VAL A 37 5.71 -1.39 1.60
CA VAL A 37 4.63 -1.68 2.54
C VAL A 37 3.91 -0.39 2.84
N ILE A 38 2.59 -0.37 2.73
CA ILE A 38 1.74 0.79 2.90
C ILE A 38 0.59 0.42 3.82
N ASP A 39 0.21 1.33 4.71
CA ASP A 39 -0.87 1.11 5.68
C ASP A 39 -1.71 2.39 5.82
N PHE A 40 -2.76 2.53 5.01
CA PHE A 40 -3.54 3.76 5.00
C PHE A 40 -4.51 3.86 6.16
N GLU A 41 -4.54 5.02 6.80
CA GLU A 41 -5.68 5.41 7.65
C GLU A 41 -6.63 6.29 6.85
N CYS A 42 -7.93 6.09 7.03
CA CYS A 42 -8.97 6.83 6.33
C CYS A 42 -10.01 7.39 7.30
N THR A 43 -10.71 8.46 6.90
CA THR A 43 -11.91 8.93 7.62
C THR A 43 -12.93 7.80 7.75
N CYS A 44 -13.58 7.65 8.90
CA CYS A 44 -14.64 6.66 9.09
C CYS A 44 -15.71 7.13 10.09
N GLU A 45 -16.86 6.45 10.11
CA GLU A 45 -17.94 6.66 11.08
C GLU A 45 -18.40 5.31 11.64
N GLU A 46 -18.79 5.28 12.92
CA GLU A 46 -19.06 4.05 13.69
C GLU A 46 -20.18 3.18 13.10
N TYR A 47 -21.19 3.81 12.50
CA TYR A 47 -22.39 3.14 11.98
C TYR A 47 -22.62 3.39 10.49
N ALA A 48 -21.62 3.93 9.79
CA ALA A 48 -21.72 4.11 8.35
C ALA A 48 -21.40 2.78 7.65
N ASP A 49 -22.13 2.50 6.58
CA ASP A 49 -21.82 1.37 5.72
C ASP A 49 -20.48 1.64 5.01
N ILE A 50 -19.51 0.74 5.22
CA ILE A 50 -18.16 0.82 4.67
C ILE A 50 -18.12 0.92 3.14
N ARG A 51 -19.16 0.41 2.46
CA ARG A 51 -19.26 0.44 1.00
C ARG A 51 -19.80 1.78 0.50
N THR A 52 -20.51 2.52 1.36
CA THR A 52 -21.21 3.76 0.98
C THR A 52 -20.75 5.02 1.72
N TYR A 53 -19.85 4.89 2.69
CA TYR A 53 -19.22 6.05 3.29
C TYR A 53 -18.10 6.57 2.37
N PRO A 54 -18.05 7.87 2.04
CA PRO A 54 -16.99 8.42 1.21
C PRO A 54 -15.72 8.61 2.04
N HIS A 55 -14.98 7.51 2.27
CA HIS A 55 -13.75 7.61 3.02
C HIS A 55 -12.66 8.36 2.23
N GLU A 56 -11.87 9.14 2.96
CA GLU A 56 -10.71 9.85 2.45
C GLU A 56 -9.49 9.43 3.25
N ILE A 57 -8.36 9.21 2.58
CA ILE A 57 -7.08 8.94 3.24
C ILE A 57 -6.72 10.13 4.13
N ILE A 58 -6.34 9.86 5.36
CA ILE A 58 -5.89 10.84 6.36
C ILE A 58 -4.47 10.56 6.88
N GLU A 59 -3.94 9.35 6.66
CA GLU A 59 -2.54 9.01 6.90
C GLU A 59 -2.01 8.13 5.76
N PHE A 60 -0.79 8.43 5.32
CA PHE A 60 -0.13 7.79 4.17
C PHE A 60 1.30 7.35 4.56
N PRO A 61 1.45 6.35 5.45
CA PRO A 61 2.75 5.78 5.78
C PRO A 61 3.16 4.76 4.72
N ALA A 62 4.46 4.72 4.41
CA ALA A 62 5.04 3.70 3.57
C ALA A 62 6.48 3.36 3.97
N ILE A 63 6.81 2.07 3.98
CA ILE A 63 8.16 1.55 4.25
C ILE A 63 8.70 0.88 2.99
N LEU A 64 9.86 1.32 2.52
CA LEU A 64 10.55 0.68 1.40
C LEU A 64 11.54 -0.36 1.92
N ILE A 65 11.37 -1.62 1.53
CA ILE A 65 12.19 -2.75 1.97
C ILE A 65 12.96 -3.31 0.78
N ASP A 66 14.29 -3.39 0.88
CA ASP A 66 15.13 -4.10 -0.10
C ASP A 66 14.85 -5.60 0.00
N SER A 67 14.37 -6.18 -1.10
CA SER A 67 13.92 -7.58 -1.14
C SER A 67 15.05 -8.60 -0.92
N ARG A 68 16.30 -8.22 -1.20
CA ARG A 68 17.48 -9.10 -1.08
C ARG A 68 18.00 -9.10 0.35
N THR A 69 18.06 -7.92 0.95
CA THR A 69 18.61 -7.73 2.30
C THR A 69 17.55 -7.88 3.39
N ARG A 70 16.27 -7.74 3.03
CA ARG A 70 15.10 -7.68 3.94
C ARG A 70 15.22 -6.56 4.96
N LEU A 71 15.83 -5.45 4.55
CA LEU A 71 16.01 -4.27 5.36
C LEU A 71 15.22 -3.11 4.81
N GLU A 72 14.73 -2.30 5.73
CA GLU A 72 14.25 -0.97 5.44
C GLU A 72 15.37 -0.13 4.79
N VAL A 73 14.99 0.54 3.71
CA VAL A 73 15.83 1.37 2.85
C VAL A 73 15.50 2.83 3.08
N ASP A 74 14.21 3.13 3.21
CA ASP A 74 13.66 4.46 3.40
C ASP A 74 12.22 4.35 3.92
N GLU A 75 11.75 5.44 4.50
CA GLU A 75 10.40 5.60 5.02
C GLU A 75 9.77 6.85 4.40
N PHE A 76 8.47 6.79 4.14
CA PHE A 76 7.63 7.91 3.81
C PHE A 76 6.50 7.98 4.83
N HIS A 77 6.20 9.19 5.29
CA HIS A 77 5.08 9.43 6.17
C HIS A 77 4.48 10.79 5.85
N SER A 78 3.17 10.84 5.73
CA SER A 78 2.43 12.10 5.61
C SER A 78 1.02 11.92 6.10
N TYR A 79 0.48 12.96 6.74
CA TYR A 79 -0.97 13.09 6.90
C TYR A 79 -1.59 13.69 5.65
N CYS A 80 -2.87 13.43 5.44
CA CYS A 80 -3.66 13.98 4.34
C CYS A 80 -4.87 14.75 4.90
N ARG A 81 -5.16 15.92 4.33
CA ARG A 81 -6.34 16.70 4.69
C ARG A 81 -7.57 16.24 3.90
N PRO A 82 -8.63 15.75 4.56
CA PRO A 82 -9.88 15.40 3.91
C PRO A 82 -10.66 16.65 3.45
N VAL A 83 -11.40 16.53 2.36
CA VAL A 83 -12.15 17.61 1.70
C VAL A 83 -13.65 17.36 1.76
N GLU A 84 -14.11 16.12 1.54
CA GLU A 84 -15.54 15.77 1.58
C GLU A 84 -16.05 15.67 3.03
N ASN A 85 -15.26 15.03 3.90
CA ASN A 85 -15.54 14.89 5.34
C ASN A 85 -14.41 15.53 6.16
N PRO A 86 -14.28 16.88 6.15
CA PRO A 86 -13.16 17.58 6.76
C PRO A 86 -13.12 17.45 8.30
N ARG A 87 -14.23 17.06 8.93
CA ARG A 87 -14.33 16.87 10.39
C ARG A 87 -14.29 15.39 10.73
N LEU A 88 -13.26 14.96 11.43
CA LEU A 88 -13.13 13.58 11.88
C LEU A 88 -14.21 13.25 12.93
N SER A 89 -14.84 12.09 12.78
CA SER A 89 -15.78 11.57 13.77
C SER A 89 -15.02 11.16 15.05
N GLN A 90 -15.72 11.13 16.20
CA GLN A 90 -15.10 10.66 17.45
C GLN A 90 -14.64 9.21 17.35
N PHE A 91 -15.38 8.39 16.60
CA PHE A 91 -15.02 7.01 16.31
C PHE A 91 -13.69 6.94 15.53
N CYS A 92 -13.56 7.70 14.45
CA CYS A 92 -12.33 7.76 13.66
C CYS A 92 -11.14 8.21 14.50
N VAL A 93 -11.28 9.28 15.28
CA VAL A 93 -10.22 9.76 16.19
C VAL A 93 -9.85 8.67 17.22
N SER A 94 -10.82 7.95 17.77
CA SER A 94 -10.56 6.86 18.72
C SER A 94 -9.89 5.64 18.09
N LEU A 95 -10.19 5.36 16.81
CA LEU A 95 -9.67 4.20 16.10
C LEU A 95 -8.23 4.43 15.62
N THR A 96 -7.98 5.58 14.98
CA THR A 96 -6.68 5.88 14.34
C THR A 96 -5.72 6.64 15.27
N GLY A 97 -6.24 7.28 16.32
CA GLY A 97 -5.45 8.18 17.18
C GLY A 97 -5.13 9.54 16.54
N ILE A 98 -5.61 9.81 15.33
CA ILE A 98 -5.35 11.06 14.61
C ILE A 98 -6.33 12.14 15.08
N HIS A 99 -5.79 13.27 15.57
CA HIS A 99 -6.60 14.40 16.01
C HIS A 99 -6.94 15.37 14.87
N GLN A 100 -8.06 16.07 14.99
CA GLN A 100 -8.54 17.05 14.00
C GLN A 100 -7.47 18.09 13.60
N GLU A 101 -6.71 18.60 14.57
CA GLU A 101 -5.68 19.61 14.31
C GLU A 101 -4.55 19.10 13.41
N THR A 102 -4.32 17.79 13.37
CA THR A 102 -3.32 17.14 12.52
C THR A 102 -3.78 17.19 11.07
N VAL A 103 -5.00 16.74 10.77
CA VAL A 103 -5.53 16.75 9.40
C VAL A 103 -5.83 18.18 8.90
N ASP A 104 -6.19 19.11 9.79
CA ASP A 104 -6.40 20.52 9.43
C ASP A 104 -5.15 21.19 8.85
N LYS A 105 -3.97 20.81 9.38
CA LYS A 105 -2.64 21.34 8.99
C LYS A 105 -1.98 20.51 7.89
N ALA A 106 -2.56 19.37 7.52
CA ALA A 106 -1.99 18.47 6.53
C ALA A 106 -2.11 19.03 5.10
N PRO A 107 -1.19 18.64 4.20
CA PRO A 107 -1.35 18.86 2.76
C PRO A 107 -2.59 18.15 2.19
N LEU A 108 -3.05 18.57 1.01
CA LEU A 108 -4.09 17.85 0.29
C LEU A 108 -3.53 16.53 -0.25
N PHE A 109 -4.40 15.55 -0.46
CA PHE A 109 -3.98 14.24 -0.96
C PHE A 109 -3.16 14.31 -2.27
N GLU A 110 -3.53 15.20 -3.20
CA GLU A 110 -2.79 15.36 -4.46
C GLU A 110 -1.33 15.75 -4.24
N ASP A 111 -1.07 16.64 -3.27
CA ASP A 111 0.28 17.05 -2.90
C ASP A 111 1.04 15.88 -2.25
N VAL A 112 0.38 15.13 -1.35
CA VAL A 112 0.98 13.96 -0.70
C VAL A 112 1.38 12.89 -1.69
N VAL A 113 0.56 12.62 -2.71
CA VAL A 113 0.92 11.63 -3.72
C VAL A 113 2.06 12.12 -4.61
N ASN A 114 2.13 13.41 -4.92
CA ASN A 114 3.28 13.96 -5.65
C ASN A 114 4.58 13.77 -4.83
N ASP A 115 4.53 14.07 -3.54
CA ASP A 115 5.65 13.87 -2.62
C ASP A 115 6.04 12.40 -2.50
N PHE A 116 5.06 11.50 -2.39
CA PHE A 116 5.28 10.06 -2.38
C PHE A 116 5.91 9.53 -3.67
N GLN A 117 5.41 9.98 -4.83
CA GLN A 117 5.96 9.60 -6.13
C GLN A 117 7.40 10.09 -6.28
N ALA A 118 7.70 11.31 -5.84
CA ALA A 118 9.05 11.86 -5.83
C ALA A 118 9.95 11.09 -4.86
N TRP A 119 9.45 10.74 -3.68
CA TRP A 119 10.15 9.91 -2.71
C TRP A 119 10.52 8.54 -3.31
N LEU A 120 9.57 7.84 -3.93
CA LEU A 120 9.77 6.52 -4.52
C LEU A 120 10.71 6.58 -5.74
N ALA A 121 10.56 7.59 -6.59
CA ALA A 121 11.37 7.79 -7.80
C ALA A 121 12.88 7.85 -7.50
N ARG A 122 13.29 8.41 -6.34
CA ARG A 122 14.70 8.45 -5.90
C ARG A 122 15.34 7.06 -5.82
N HIS A 123 14.52 6.03 -5.54
CA HIS A 123 14.97 4.65 -5.37
C HIS A 123 14.80 3.79 -6.61
N VAL A 124 13.75 4.03 -7.40
CA VAL A 124 13.36 3.14 -8.51
C VAL A 124 13.79 3.62 -9.89
N ASP A 125 13.66 4.91 -10.20
CA ASP A 125 13.80 5.41 -11.58
C ASP A 125 15.27 5.39 -12.05
N ASN A 126 16.21 5.82 -11.19
CA ASN A 126 17.63 5.91 -11.55
C ASN A 126 18.29 4.54 -11.81
N ALA A 127 17.68 3.45 -11.34
CA ALA A 127 18.27 2.11 -11.39
C ALA A 127 17.42 1.09 -12.16
N ASN A 128 16.32 1.53 -12.79
CA ASN A 128 15.32 0.66 -13.43
C ASN A 128 14.88 -0.48 -12.51
N LYS A 129 14.68 -0.16 -11.23
CA LYS A 129 14.30 -1.13 -10.20
C LYS A 129 12.79 -1.32 -10.20
N THR A 130 12.40 -2.50 -9.76
CA THR A 130 11.01 -2.97 -9.67
C THR A 130 10.54 -2.92 -8.22
N VAL A 131 9.33 -2.42 -8.00
CA VAL A 131 8.70 -2.38 -6.68
C VAL A 131 7.40 -3.19 -6.73
N ALA A 132 7.07 -3.87 -5.63
CA ALA A 132 5.74 -4.37 -5.38
C ALA A 132 5.17 -3.66 -4.15
N PHE A 133 3.95 -3.13 -4.27
CA PHE A 133 3.23 -2.57 -3.15
C PHE A 133 2.60 -3.69 -2.32
N VAL A 134 2.75 -3.59 -1.01
CA VAL A 134 2.24 -4.55 -0.02
C VAL A 134 1.33 -3.75 0.91
N VAL A 135 0.10 -4.23 1.10
CA VAL A 135 -0.91 -3.63 1.98
C VAL A 135 -1.55 -4.73 2.81
N ASP A 136 -2.11 -4.37 3.96
CA ASP A 136 -2.81 -5.33 4.81
C ASP A 136 -4.32 -5.34 4.52
N GLY A 137 -4.87 -6.49 4.16
CA GLY A 137 -6.29 -6.69 3.91
C GLY A 137 -6.83 -6.23 2.54
N ILE A 138 -8.04 -6.69 2.22
CA ILE A 138 -8.70 -6.39 0.94
C ILE A 138 -9.16 -4.92 0.87
N ASN A 139 -9.56 -4.33 2.00
CA ASN A 139 -10.01 -2.94 2.07
C ASN A 139 -8.91 -1.97 1.65
N GLN A 140 -7.67 -2.16 2.14
CA GLN A 140 -6.55 -1.35 1.69
C GLN A 140 -6.16 -1.64 0.24
N ARG A 141 -6.36 -2.88 -0.23
CA ARG A 141 -6.16 -3.21 -1.63
C ARG A 141 -7.11 -2.43 -2.54
N LEU A 142 -8.35 -2.17 -2.13
CA LEU A 142 -9.27 -1.33 -2.91
C LEU A 142 -8.73 0.09 -3.09
N LEU A 143 -8.04 0.64 -2.08
CA LEU A 143 -7.40 1.97 -2.13
C LEU A 143 -6.29 2.08 -3.18
N LEU A 144 -5.69 0.94 -3.58
CA LEU A 144 -4.63 0.88 -4.58
C LEU A 144 -5.12 0.39 -5.96
N ARG A 145 -6.39 0.01 -6.12
CA ARG A 145 -6.91 -0.50 -7.39
C ARG A 145 -7.21 0.64 -8.37
N GLN A 146 -6.98 0.38 -9.66
CA GLN A 146 -7.55 1.22 -10.72
C GLN A 146 -9.07 1.13 -10.68
N PRO A 147 -9.80 2.22 -11.02
CA PRO A 147 -11.20 2.11 -11.45
C PRO A 147 -11.38 0.94 -12.40
N ARG A 148 -12.14 -0.06 -11.98
CA ARG A 148 -12.77 -1.04 -12.87
C ARG A 148 -14.10 -1.40 -12.25
N GLU A 149 -15.08 -1.66 -13.11
CA GLU A 149 -16.31 -2.32 -12.70
C GLU A 149 -15.91 -3.62 -11.98
N LEU A 150 -16.32 -3.76 -10.72
CA LEU A 150 -16.17 -5.02 -9.99
C LEU A 150 -17.18 -5.99 -10.59
N GLU A 151 -16.70 -7.13 -11.07
CA GLU A 151 -17.59 -8.20 -11.54
C GLU A 151 -18.40 -8.72 -10.33
N PRO A 152 -19.71 -9.01 -10.49
CA PRO A 152 -20.50 -9.64 -9.44
C PRO A 152 -19.81 -10.93 -8.95
N GLY A 153 -19.51 -11.01 -7.65
CA GLY A 153 -18.87 -12.18 -7.04
C GLY A 153 -17.34 -12.13 -6.92
N GLU A 154 -16.66 -11.00 -7.15
CA GLU A 154 -15.30 -10.83 -6.60
C GLU A 154 -15.36 -10.85 -5.06
N CYS A 155 -14.80 -11.91 -4.45
CA CYS A 155 -14.77 -12.15 -3.00
C CYS A 155 -14.41 -10.90 -2.19
N THR A 156 -15.33 -10.48 -1.34
CA THR A 156 -15.06 -9.71 -0.12
C THR A 156 -15.04 -10.71 1.02
N ASP A 157 -13.93 -11.42 1.23
CA ASP A 157 -13.82 -12.47 2.27
C ASP A 157 -13.69 -11.91 3.70
N ASP A 158 -14.25 -10.73 3.94
CA ASP A 158 -14.51 -10.19 5.27
C ASP A 158 -16.03 -10.16 5.42
N ASP A 159 -16.64 -11.28 5.80
CA ASP A 159 -17.83 -11.39 6.66
C ASP A 159 -18.33 -12.85 6.65
N ASP A 160 -18.35 -13.47 7.83
CA ASP A 160 -19.00 -14.75 8.17
C ASP A 160 -20.55 -14.69 8.05
N ASP A 161 -21.10 -13.97 7.06
CA ASP A 161 -22.53 -13.90 6.78
C ASP A 161 -22.80 -14.18 5.29
N ASP A 162 -23.34 -15.37 5.02
CA ASP A 162 -23.81 -15.91 3.74
C ASP A 162 -24.98 -15.11 3.12
N ASN A 163 -24.84 -13.80 2.94
CA ASN A 163 -25.81 -13.00 2.20
C ASN A 163 -25.28 -12.72 0.78
N GLU A 164 -25.79 -13.49 -0.18
CA GLU A 164 -25.76 -13.18 -1.61
C GLU A 164 -26.29 -11.75 -1.84
N ILE A 165 -25.40 -10.78 -2.08
CA ILE A 165 -25.80 -9.44 -2.51
C ILE A 165 -25.98 -9.48 -4.03
N GLU A 166 -27.23 -9.45 -4.48
CA GLU A 166 -27.60 -9.25 -5.88
C GLU A 166 -27.08 -7.89 -6.37
N GLY A 167 -26.13 -7.91 -7.32
CA GLY A 167 -26.04 -7.02 -8.49
C GLY A 167 -26.19 -5.51 -8.34
N GLU A 168 -26.05 -4.94 -7.14
CA GLU A 168 -26.20 -3.50 -6.94
C GLU A 168 -24.85 -2.80 -7.16
N LEU A 169 -24.84 -1.89 -8.14
CA LEU A 169 -23.70 -1.02 -8.47
C LEU A 169 -23.20 -0.37 -7.17
N VAL A 170 -22.08 -0.85 -6.63
CA VAL A 170 -21.33 -0.12 -5.61
C VAL A 170 -21.01 1.22 -6.27
N PRO A 171 -21.60 2.34 -5.84
CA PRO A 171 -21.31 3.63 -6.45
C PRO A 171 -19.80 3.77 -6.42
N ASP A 172 -19.18 4.20 -7.52
CA ASP A 172 -17.75 4.46 -7.62
C ASP A 172 -17.35 5.47 -6.52
N TYR A 173 -17.17 4.97 -5.30
CA TYR A 173 -16.85 5.76 -4.13
C TYR A 173 -15.42 6.26 -4.34
N PHE A 174 -15.23 7.48 -3.91
CA PHE A 174 -14.21 8.47 -4.27
C PHE A 174 -12.73 8.02 -4.26
N PHE A 175 -12.43 6.80 -3.79
CA PHE A 175 -11.12 6.13 -3.83
C PHE A 175 -10.51 6.05 -5.24
N VAL A 176 -11.37 5.97 -6.24
CA VAL A 176 -11.02 5.70 -7.63
C VAL A 176 -10.36 6.88 -8.37
N LYS A 177 -10.51 8.12 -7.88
CA LYS A 177 -9.76 9.28 -8.43
C LYS A 177 -8.36 9.40 -7.85
N GLN A 178 -8.16 8.93 -6.62
CA GLN A 178 -6.95 9.13 -5.83
C GLN A 178 -5.85 8.08 -6.15
N ALA A 179 -6.23 6.84 -6.48
CA ALA A 179 -5.27 5.77 -6.76
C ALA A 179 -4.49 5.90 -8.09
N LYS A 180 -5.02 6.60 -9.10
CA LYS A 180 -4.46 6.59 -10.47
C LYS A 180 -3.01 7.07 -10.55
N SER A 181 -2.58 7.99 -9.68
CA SER A 181 -1.22 8.50 -9.65
C SER A 181 -0.23 7.48 -9.06
N ILE A 182 -0.59 6.75 -8.00
CA ILE A 182 0.28 5.75 -7.35
C ILE A 182 0.67 4.62 -8.32
N LEU A 183 -0.23 4.28 -9.25
CA LEU A 183 -0.13 3.13 -10.15
C LEU A 183 0.93 3.24 -11.27
N LYS A 184 1.68 4.35 -11.39
CA LYS A 184 2.82 4.45 -12.32
C LYS A 184 3.81 3.29 -12.14
N TYR A 185 3.93 2.76 -10.92
CA TYR A 185 4.92 1.74 -10.57
C TYR A 185 4.40 0.29 -10.60
N GLY A 186 3.13 0.07 -10.94
CA GLY A 186 2.51 -1.25 -10.95
C GLY A 186 2.27 -1.80 -9.54
N VAL A 187 1.00 -1.94 -9.16
CA VAL A 187 0.61 -2.66 -7.94
C VAL A 187 0.49 -4.13 -8.31
N VAL A 188 1.32 -4.99 -7.72
CA VAL A 188 1.14 -6.44 -7.82
C VAL A 188 0.70 -6.93 -6.45
N PRO A 189 -0.53 -7.46 -6.32
CA PRO A 189 -0.97 -8.06 -5.08
C PRO A 189 -0.06 -9.24 -4.74
N VAL A 190 0.48 -9.25 -3.53
CA VAL A 190 1.22 -10.38 -2.98
C VAL A 190 0.19 -11.35 -2.41
N SER A 191 0.14 -12.58 -2.92
CA SER A 191 -0.75 -13.61 -2.38
C SER A 191 -0.19 -14.20 -1.09
N GLU A 192 -1.03 -14.80 -0.25
CA GLU A 192 -0.54 -15.59 0.92
C GLU A 192 0.50 -16.63 0.49
N SER A 193 0.32 -17.24 -0.68
CA SER A 193 1.28 -18.21 -1.23
C SER A 193 2.63 -17.59 -1.57
N ASP A 194 2.67 -16.31 -1.97
CA ASP A 194 3.92 -15.58 -2.20
C ASP A 194 4.61 -15.28 -0.87
N ILE A 195 3.83 -14.95 0.17
CA ILE A 195 4.34 -14.77 1.55
C ILE A 195 4.92 -16.09 2.06
N GLU A 196 4.21 -17.20 1.93
CA GLU A 196 4.68 -18.52 2.37
C GLU A 196 5.97 -18.95 1.67
N ARG A 197 6.08 -18.75 0.35
CA ARG A 197 7.31 -19.04 -0.39
C ARG A 197 8.50 -18.23 0.11
N SER A 198 8.27 -17.03 0.65
CA SER A 198 9.34 -16.18 1.20
C SER A 198 9.86 -16.63 2.57
N LYS A 199 9.08 -17.46 3.28
CA LYS A 199 9.40 -17.99 4.62
C LYS A 199 10.42 -19.15 4.57
N HIS A 200 10.67 -19.74 3.41
CA HIS A 200 11.64 -20.83 3.18
C HIS A 200 12.91 -20.37 2.45
#